data_AF-A0A7C1QXR8-F1
#
_entry.id   AF-A0A7C1QXR8-F1
#
_cell.length_a   1.000
_cell.length_b   1.000
_cell.length_c   1.000
_cell.angle_alpha   90.00
_cell.angle_beta   90.00
_cell.angle_gamma   90.00
#
_symmetry.space_group_name_H-M   'P 1'
#
loop_
_entity.id
_entity.type
_entity.pdbx_description
1 polymer ?
#
loop_
_entity_poly.entity_id
_entity_poly.type
_entity_poly.pdbx_seq_one_letter_code
_entity_poly.pdbx_strand_id
1 'polypeptide(L)'
;MEKRVLIAIVLSFLILILYQAFFIKKQPEPAIPPESITGIERKPEQKSAEKELLSPLATPEERVGAEEERDLQPISAQAEEEIRIETSLYQAVWSNRGGVLKSWRLREHTDENKEDLDLVSGRSSELDMYPFSLRTDDSSFDSTINSALFEFSSLKLDLGGGRSGELRFQYADDKGTRVEKILTFQDGKYDFDVIINVWKHGQKIDFHAIWGPGIGNPTEAELKSRFGGARGVAVFPPPARPKKDRLEERKFMPIKQWQNLIAKKQNDFYFVQWAAYEDNYFTALFLTSPEKASASFHREGPEENPYFFLSMSSPHKVYIGPKDFDTLSEFGYGAKKLIRFGFFGVISEILLRAGKSIHKLIPNRGIGIIILTFLIKIVFFPLTYSGMRSMSKMQELQPKIKALKAKYKKAKQDIGQRRKMNEETMKLLSLIHI
;
A
#
# COMPACT_ATOMS: atom_id res chain seq x y z
N MET A 1 -13.43 -33.47 -8.54
CA MET A 1 -13.68 -32.81 -7.24
C MET A 1 -12.78 -33.46 -6.20
N GLU A 2 -11.79 -32.72 -5.72
CA GLU A 2 -10.67 -33.29 -4.95
C GLU A 2 -11.10 -33.75 -3.55
N LYS A 3 -10.56 -34.90 -3.10
CA LYS A 3 -10.83 -35.48 -1.77
C LYS A 3 -10.63 -34.47 -0.62
N ARG A 4 -9.77 -33.46 -0.82
CA ARG A 4 -9.50 -32.36 0.13
C ARG A 4 -10.69 -31.43 0.31
N VAL A 5 -11.46 -31.16 -0.75
CA VAL A 5 -12.69 -30.35 -0.70
C VAL A 5 -13.78 -31.09 0.06
N LEU A 6 -13.91 -32.41 -0.15
CA LEU A 6 -14.88 -33.23 0.58
C LEU A 6 -14.56 -33.26 2.09
N ILE A 7 -13.29 -33.40 2.45
CA ILE A 7 -12.85 -33.38 3.85
C ILE A 7 -13.12 -32.01 4.49
N ALA A 8 -12.87 -30.90 3.78
CA ALA A 8 -13.15 -29.55 4.27
C ALA A 8 -14.65 -29.32 4.50
N ILE A 9 -15.51 -29.82 3.63
CA ILE A 9 -16.97 -29.74 3.78
C ILE A 9 -17.42 -30.55 4.99
N VAL A 10 -16.93 -31.78 5.16
CA VAL A 10 -17.28 -32.62 6.32
C VAL A 10 -16.80 -32.00 7.63
N LEU A 11 -15.58 -31.46 7.68
CA LEU A 11 -15.06 -30.73 8.85
C LEU A 11 -15.87 -29.47 9.15
N SER A 12 -16.28 -28.71 8.13
CA SER A 12 -17.13 -27.54 8.28
C SER A 12 -18.49 -27.89 8.89
N PHE A 13 -19.12 -28.97 8.41
CA PHE A 13 -20.38 -29.47 8.99
C PHE A 13 -20.21 -29.98 10.42
N LEU A 14 -19.10 -30.66 10.72
CA LEU A 14 -18.85 -31.19 12.05
C LEU A 14 -18.58 -30.07 13.06
N ILE A 15 -17.88 -29.01 12.66
CA ILE A 15 -17.70 -27.77 13.44
C ILE A 15 -19.04 -27.06 13.64
N LEU A 16 -19.89 -26.98 12.61
CA LEU A 16 -21.23 -26.39 12.70
C LEU A 16 -22.11 -27.19 13.66
N ILE A 17 -22.09 -28.52 13.61
CA ILE A 17 -22.88 -29.37 14.51
C ILE A 17 -22.37 -29.24 15.96
N LEU A 18 -21.06 -29.23 16.19
CA LEU A 18 -20.48 -28.98 17.52
C LEU A 18 -20.82 -27.58 18.03
N TYR A 19 -20.77 -26.57 17.16
CA TYR A 19 -21.17 -25.21 17.49
C TYR A 19 -22.67 -25.13 17.82
N GLN A 20 -23.54 -25.80 17.04
CA GLN A 20 -24.97 -25.86 17.32
C GLN A 20 -25.26 -26.61 18.61
N ALA A 21 -24.56 -27.72 18.87
CA ALA A 21 -24.73 -28.55 20.07
C ALA A 21 -24.30 -27.84 21.36
N PHE A 22 -23.26 -26.99 21.31
CA PHE A 22 -22.76 -26.27 22.49
C PHE A 22 -23.28 -24.83 22.63
N PHE A 23 -23.70 -24.15 21.54
CA PHE A 23 -23.99 -22.70 21.57
C PHE A 23 -25.42 -22.29 21.19
N ILE A 24 -26.31 -23.19 20.73
CA ILE A 24 -27.74 -22.84 20.58
C ILE A 24 -28.46 -22.98 21.92
N LYS A 25 -28.36 -21.92 22.73
CA LYS A 25 -29.46 -21.49 23.60
C LYS A 25 -29.91 -20.14 23.04
N LYS A 26 -31.15 -20.09 22.53
CA LYS A 26 -31.80 -18.95 21.84
C LYS A 26 -31.26 -17.59 22.30
N GLN A 27 -30.41 -16.95 21.49
CA GLN A 27 -29.99 -15.56 21.70
C GLN A 27 -31.18 -14.64 21.43
N PRO A 28 -31.52 -13.71 22.34
CA PRO A 28 -32.37 -12.58 22.01
C PRO A 28 -31.58 -11.56 21.18
N GLU A 29 -32.20 -11.11 20.11
CA GLU A 29 -31.75 -10.08 19.17
C GLU A 29 -31.39 -8.76 19.90
N PRO A 30 -30.28 -8.09 19.55
CA PRO A 30 -29.93 -6.81 20.16
C PRO A 30 -30.82 -5.68 19.61
N ALA A 31 -31.47 -4.96 20.52
CA ALA A 31 -32.20 -3.74 20.19
C ALA A 31 -31.22 -2.56 19.97
N ILE A 32 -31.43 -1.83 18.87
CA ILE A 32 -30.69 -0.64 18.45
C ILE A 32 -30.92 0.51 19.47
N PRO A 33 -29.90 1.27 19.90
CA PRO A 33 -30.10 2.48 20.71
C PRO A 33 -30.56 3.66 19.83
N PRO A 34 -31.48 4.51 20.30
CA PRO A 34 -31.85 5.74 19.60
C PRO A 34 -30.78 6.82 19.70
N GLU A 35 -30.55 7.48 18.57
CA GLU A 35 -29.76 8.70 18.41
C GLU A 35 -30.25 9.82 19.33
N SER A 36 -29.32 10.43 20.07
CA SER A 36 -29.49 11.73 20.70
C SER A 36 -29.12 12.82 19.70
N ILE A 37 -30.13 13.49 19.17
CA ILE A 37 -30.01 14.75 18.44
C ILE A 37 -29.89 15.86 19.48
N THR A 38 -28.70 16.42 19.65
CA THR A 38 -28.48 17.65 20.42
C THR A 38 -29.05 18.84 19.66
N GLY A 39 -30.04 19.48 20.28
CA GLY A 39 -30.63 20.75 19.86
C GLY A 39 -29.74 21.92 20.24
N ILE A 40 -29.62 22.80 19.27
CA ILE A 40 -28.98 24.13 19.20
C ILE A 40 -29.49 25.08 20.30
N GLU A 41 -28.57 25.88 20.84
CA GLU A 41 -28.88 27.18 21.46
C GLU A 41 -28.11 28.29 20.71
N ARG A 42 -28.85 29.34 20.27
CA ARG A 42 -28.37 30.62 19.71
C ARG A 42 -28.42 31.67 20.82
N LYS A 43 -27.52 32.65 20.94
CA LYS A 43 -27.44 33.99 20.25
C LYS A 43 -26.48 34.89 21.11
N PRO A 44 -26.17 36.19 20.79
CA PRO A 44 -25.79 36.89 19.54
C PRO A 44 -24.52 37.81 19.67
N GLU A 45 -24.08 38.36 18.51
CA GLU A 45 -23.55 39.75 18.27
C GLU A 45 -22.22 40.22 18.94
N GLN A 46 -21.35 41.08 18.36
CA GLN A 46 -21.12 41.69 17.03
C GLN A 46 -19.80 42.51 17.09
N LYS A 47 -19.21 42.76 15.90
CA LYS A 47 -18.49 43.97 15.43
C LYS A 47 -16.96 44.19 15.56
N SER A 48 -16.43 44.56 14.37
CA SER A 48 -15.34 45.50 14.01
C SER A 48 -13.89 45.16 14.34
N ALA A 49 -12.87 45.55 13.57
CA ALA A 49 -12.70 45.98 12.18
C ALA A 49 -11.17 46.18 11.99
N GLU A 50 -10.74 46.16 10.72
CA GLU A 50 -9.65 46.96 10.15
C GLU A 50 -8.23 46.37 9.93
N LYS A 51 -7.71 46.84 8.79
CA LYS A 51 -6.54 46.52 7.94
C LYS A 51 -5.19 46.84 8.57
N GLU A 52 -4.13 46.21 8.04
CA GLU A 52 -3.03 46.94 7.38
C GLU A 52 -2.18 46.06 6.44
N LEU A 53 -1.43 46.71 5.54
CA LEU A 53 -0.92 46.29 4.23
C LEU A 53 0.63 46.11 4.22
N LEU A 54 1.13 45.29 3.26
CA LEU A 54 2.43 45.35 2.52
C LEU A 54 3.73 45.07 3.33
N SER A 55 4.83 44.48 2.83
CA SER A 55 5.36 44.15 1.49
C SER A 55 6.56 43.15 1.63
N PRO A 56 7.17 42.65 0.52
CA PRO A 56 8.11 41.50 0.49
C PRO A 56 9.60 41.87 0.32
N LEU A 57 10.51 40.89 0.50
CA LEU A 57 11.70 40.55 -0.34
C LEU A 57 12.79 39.81 0.47
N ALA A 58 13.37 38.75 -0.13
CA ALA A 58 14.81 38.59 -0.41
C ALA A 58 15.27 37.11 -0.39
N THR A 59 15.71 36.62 -1.55
CA THR A 59 16.67 35.50 -1.74
C THR A 59 18.09 36.10 -1.77
N PRO A 60 19.16 35.36 -1.45
CA PRO A 60 20.06 34.77 -2.47
C PRO A 60 20.70 33.43 -1.97
N GLU A 61 21.45 32.57 -2.68
CA GLU A 61 21.97 32.37 -4.04
C GLU A 61 22.61 30.95 -4.08
N GLU A 62 22.86 30.47 -5.30
CA GLU A 62 23.50 29.21 -5.70
C GLU A 62 24.99 29.04 -5.31
N ARG A 63 25.44 27.78 -5.30
CA ARG A 63 26.77 27.40 -5.82
C ARG A 63 26.66 26.12 -6.65
N VAL A 64 26.86 26.29 -7.96
CA VAL A 64 27.09 25.23 -8.95
C VAL A 64 28.60 24.98 -9.01
N GLY A 65 29.00 23.71 -8.86
CA GLY A 65 30.35 23.25 -9.21
C GLY A 65 30.33 22.70 -10.63
N ALA A 66 31.20 23.26 -11.47
CA ALA A 66 31.44 22.82 -12.85
C ALA A 66 32.26 21.52 -12.87
N GLU A 67 31.85 20.54 -13.68
CA GLU A 67 32.70 19.43 -14.11
C GLU A 67 32.92 19.54 -15.62
N GLU A 68 34.19 19.37 -15.97
CA GLU A 68 34.83 19.65 -17.25
C GLU A 68 34.36 18.75 -18.40
N GLU A 69 34.22 19.36 -19.57
CA GLU A 69 34.05 18.70 -20.86
C GLU A 69 35.25 17.79 -21.16
N ARG A 70 35.02 16.47 -21.14
CA ARG A 70 35.90 15.50 -21.81
C ARG A 70 35.32 15.17 -23.18
N ASP A 71 36.20 15.21 -24.17
CA ASP A 71 36.00 14.80 -25.56
C ASP A 71 35.10 13.55 -25.66
N LEU A 72 33.90 13.71 -26.24
CA LEU A 72 32.85 12.70 -26.27
C LEU A 72 33.07 11.74 -27.44
N GLN A 73 33.79 10.65 -27.21
CA GLN A 73 33.62 9.49 -28.09
C GLN A 73 32.24 8.86 -27.85
N PRO A 74 31.50 8.48 -28.90
CA PRO A 74 30.21 7.84 -28.75
C PRO A 74 30.36 6.48 -28.04
N ILE A 75 29.47 6.21 -27.10
CA ILE A 75 29.40 4.96 -26.33
C ILE A 75 28.03 4.34 -26.61
N SER A 76 28.01 3.19 -27.29
CA SER A 76 26.78 2.45 -27.58
C SER A 76 27.13 0.99 -27.83
N ALA A 77 26.33 0.08 -27.29
CA ALA A 77 26.49 -1.35 -27.56
C ALA A 77 26.06 -1.69 -29.00
N GLN A 78 26.59 -2.80 -29.52
CA GLN A 78 26.32 -3.27 -30.88
C GLN A 78 25.03 -4.07 -31.02
N ALA A 79 24.55 -4.68 -29.93
CA ALA A 79 23.37 -5.52 -29.91
C ALA A 79 22.56 -5.33 -28.61
N GLU A 80 21.28 -5.67 -28.67
CA GLU A 80 20.45 -5.79 -27.48
C GLU A 80 20.78 -7.08 -26.73
N GLU A 81 21.04 -6.97 -25.44
CA GLU A 81 21.35 -8.06 -24.53
C GLU A 81 20.56 -7.93 -23.23
N GLU A 82 20.28 -9.09 -22.63
CA GLU A 82 19.62 -9.19 -21.34
C GLU A 82 20.63 -9.54 -20.23
N ILE A 83 20.74 -8.64 -19.26
CA ILE A 83 21.60 -8.78 -18.09
C ILE A 83 20.82 -9.44 -16.96
N ARG A 84 21.39 -10.49 -16.36
CA ARG A 84 20.76 -11.24 -15.26
C ARG A 84 21.37 -10.92 -13.90
N ILE A 85 20.53 -10.61 -12.93
CA ILE A 85 20.89 -10.45 -11.53
C ILE A 85 20.25 -11.58 -10.73
N GLU A 86 21.06 -12.37 -10.04
CA GLU A 86 20.59 -13.47 -9.19
C GLU A 86 20.95 -13.17 -7.74
N THR A 87 19.95 -13.17 -6.86
CA THR A 87 20.12 -13.05 -5.40
C THR A 87 19.46 -14.22 -4.68
N SER A 88 19.59 -14.31 -3.36
CA SER A 88 18.88 -15.28 -2.53
C SER A 88 17.37 -15.03 -2.48
N LEU A 89 16.90 -13.83 -2.80
CA LEU A 89 15.50 -13.41 -2.65
C LEU A 89 14.75 -13.27 -3.98
N TYR A 90 15.46 -12.93 -5.05
CA TYR A 90 14.87 -12.65 -6.36
C TYR A 90 15.83 -12.96 -7.52
N GLN A 91 15.26 -13.00 -8.72
CA GLN A 91 15.99 -12.91 -9.98
C GLN A 91 15.46 -11.70 -10.76
N ALA A 92 16.36 -10.84 -11.22
CA ALA A 92 16.01 -9.70 -12.06
C ALA A 92 16.65 -9.83 -13.45
N VAL A 93 15.95 -9.33 -14.47
CA VAL A 93 16.45 -9.25 -15.84
C VAL A 93 16.36 -7.80 -16.31
N TRP A 94 17.45 -7.26 -16.81
CA TRP A 94 17.54 -5.91 -17.36
C TRP A 94 17.88 -5.99 -18.85
N SER A 95 17.32 -5.13 -19.69
CA SER A 95 17.77 -4.96 -21.07
C SER A 95 18.73 -3.76 -21.15
N ASN A 96 19.81 -3.91 -21.91
CA ASN A 96 20.68 -2.77 -22.24
C ASN A 96 20.01 -1.81 -23.24
N ARG A 97 18.94 -2.20 -23.93
CA ARG A 97 18.10 -1.26 -24.68
C ARG A 97 17.31 -0.39 -23.71
N GLY A 98 17.64 0.89 -23.66
CA GLY A 98 17.07 1.85 -22.73
C GLY A 98 17.52 1.68 -21.27
N GLY A 99 18.30 0.64 -20.93
CA GLY A 99 18.70 0.33 -19.55
C GLY A 99 17.50 0.12 -18.63
N VAL A 100 16.57 -0.76 -19.01
CA VAL A 100 15.26 -0.94 -18.37
C VAL A 100 15.12 -2.32 -17.72
N LEU A 101 14.27 -2.41 -16.68
CA LEU A 101 14.00 -3.65 -15.96
C LEU A 101 12.89 -4.45 -16.68
N LYS A 102 13.21 -5.64 -17.14
CA LYS A 102 12.31 -6.53 -17.89
C LYS A 102 11.56 -7.51 -17.00
N SER A 103 12.18 -7.93 -15.89
CA SER A 103 11.63 -8.95 -14.99
C SER A 103 12.19 -8.78 -13.57
N TRP A 104 11.35 -9.03 -12.57
CA TRP A 104 11.71 -9.08 -11.15
C TRP A 104 10.93 -10.21 -10.46
N ARG A 105 11.48 -11.42 -10.51
CA ARG A 105 10.85 -12.64 -9.99
C ARG A 105 11.27 -12.91 -8.56
N LEU A 106 10.31 -13.08 -7.68
CA LEU A 106 10.53 -13.40 -6.27
C LEU A 106 10.67 -14.91 -6.08
N ARG A 107 11.72 -15.37 -5.38
CA ARG A 107 11.99 -16.81 -5.20
C ARG A 107 11.07 -17.50 -4.18
N GLU A 108 10.57 -16.76 -3.21
CA GLU A 108 9.72 -17.31 -2.12
C GLU A 108 8.22 -17.04 -2.33
N HIS A 109 7.83 -16.52 -3.49
CA HIS A 109 6.45 -16.14 -3.78
C HIS A 109 6.07 -16.67 -5.15
N THR A 110 4.91 -17.32 -5.24
CA THR A 110 4.41 -17.85 -6.50
C THR A 110 3.12 -17.17 -6.92
N ASP A 111 2.86 -17.16 -8.22
CA ASP A 111 1.58 -16.77 -8.80
C ASP A 111 0.51 -17.87 -8.65
N GLU A 112 -0.67 -17.67 -9.24
CA GLU A 112 -1.76 -18.66 -9.23
C GLU A 112 -1.38 -19.97 -9.96
N ASN A 113 -0.43 -19.91 -10.90
CA ASN A 113 0.07 -21.07 -11.65
C ASN A 113 1.19 -21.82 -10.91
N LYS A 114 1.61 -21.34 -9.73
CA LYS A 114 2.74 -21.84 -8.92
C LYS A 114 4.10 -21.58 -9.56
N GLU A 115 4.19 -20.61 -10.47
CA GLU A 115 5.44 -20.11 -11.01
C GLU A 115 5.95 -18.95 -10.15
N ASP A 116 7.25 -18.67 -10.19
CA ASP A 116 7.83 -17.54 -9.45
C ASP A 116 7.12 -16.23 -9.82
N LEU A 117 6.65 -15.51 -8.81
CA LEU A 117 5.88 -14.29 -9.02
C LEU A 117 6.78 -13.18 -9.57
N ASP A 118 6.49 -12.72 -10.79
CA ASP A 118 7.12 -11.56 -11.40
C ASP A 118 6.38 -10.27 -11.01
N LEU A 119 7.11 -9.28 -10.50
CA LEU A 119 6.57 -7.97 -10.18
C LEU A 119 6.58 -7.00 -11.36
N VAL A 120 7.34 -7.29 -12.42
CA VAL A 120 7.22 -6.55 -13.68
C VAL A 120 6.03 -7.10 -14.45
N SER A 121 5.13 -6.20 -14.84
CA SER A 121 3.94 -6.55 -15.59
C SER A 121 4.30 -7.02 -17.00
N GLY A 122 3.70 -8.13 -17.44
CA GLY A 122 3.77 -8.61 -18.83
C GLY A 122 3.18 -7.62 -19.83
N ARG A 123 2.32 -6.69 -19.38
CA ARG A 123 1.82 -5.60 -20.23
C ARG A 123 2.92 -4.61 -20.65
N SER A 124 4.10 -4.65 -20.02
CA SER A 124 5.24 -3.82 -20.42
C SER A 124 5.71 -4.14 -21.84
N SER A 125 5.66 -5.41 -22.25
CA SER A 125 6.04 -5.81 -23.62
C SER A 125 5.03 -5.40 -24.68
N GLU A 126 3.76 -5.28 -24.31
CA GLU A 126 2.70 -4.80 -25.22
C GLU A 126 2.91 -3.33 -25.61
N LEU A 127 3.52 -2.54 -24.73
CA LEU A 127 3.71 -1.09 -24.90
C LEU A 127 5.14 -0.67 -25.25
N ASP A 128 6.09 -1.61 -25.28
CA ASP A 128 7.54 -1.32 -25.30
C ASP A 128 7.96 -0.27 -24.25
N MET A 129 7.32 -0.30 -23.09
CA MET A 129 7.58 0.61 -21.98
C MET A 129 7.69 -0.17 -20.69
N TYR A 130 8.88 -0.11 -20.08
CA TYR A 130 9.28 -0.95 -18.96
C TYR A 130 9.67 -0.08 -17.76
N PRO A 131 9.70 -0.64 -16.55
CA PRO A 131 10.26 0.06 -15.41
C PRO A 131 11.69 0.55 -15.67
N PHE A 132 12.01 1.72 -15.13
CA PHE A 132 13.24 2.50 -15.37
C PHE A 132 13.39 3.12 -16.77
N SER A 133 12.35 3.09 -17.62
CA SER A 133 12.26 4.04 -18.72
C SER A 133 12.30 5.48 -18.19
N LEU A 134 12.87 6.39 -18.98
CA LEU A 134 13.07 7.79 -18.63
C LEU A 134 12.08 8.68 -19.39
N ARG A 135 11.52 9.67 -18.70
CA ARG A 135 10.73 10.76 -19.30
C ARG A 135 11.35 12.11 -18.99
N THR A 136 11.29 13.02 -19.94
CA THR A 136 11.73 14.41 -19.84
C THR A 136 10.64 15.32 -20.39
N ASP A 137 10.92 16.63 -20.49
CA ASP A 137 10.00 17.57 -21.14
C ASP A 137 9.98 17.44 -22.68
N ASP A 138 10.82 16.57 -23.26
CA ASP A 138 10.91 16.32 -24.70
C ASP A 138 10.69 14.84 -25.04
N SER A 139 9.50 14.52 -25.54
CA SER A 139 9.11 13.15 -25.90
C SER A 139 9.94 12.53 -27.04
N SER A 140 10.52 13.34 -27.92
CA SER A 140 11.40 12.85 -28.99
C SER A 140 12.75 12.42 -28.44
N PHE A 141 13.26 13.18 -27.45
CA PHE A 141 14.45 12.81 -26.70
C PHE A 141 14.21 11.55 -25.86
N ASP A 142 13.05 11.45 -25.20
CA ASP A 142 12.65 10.25 -24.45
C ASP A 142 12.67 9.00 -25.34
N SER A 143 12.11 9.09 -26.55
CA SER A 143 12.12 7.98 -27.52
C SER A 143 13.54 7.58 -27.91
N THR A 144 14.45 8.55 -28.03
CA THR A 144 15.86 8.32 -28.36
C THR A 144 16.57 7.57 -27.23
N ILE A 145 16.53 8.08 -26.00
CA ILE A 145 17.26 7.49 -24.87
C ILE A 145 16.67 6.15 -24.43
N ASN A 146 15.36 5.91 -24.59
CA ASN A 146 14.73 4.64 -24.23
C ASN A 146 14.92 3.55 -25.30
N SER A 147 15.27 3.91 -26.54
CA SER A 147 15.56 2.95 -27.61
C SER A 147 17.06 2.73 -27.86
N ALA A 148 17.92 3.58 -27.28
CA ALA A 148 19.37 3.48 -27.36
C ALA A 148 19.91 2.16 -26.76
N LEU A 149 20.99 1.64 -27.33
CA LEU A 149 21.69 0.45 -26.85
C LEU A 149 22.84 0.87 -25.93
N PHE A 150 22.68 0.67 -24.63
CA PHE A 150 23.68 1.04 -23.65
C PHE A 150 24.80 0.01 -23.61
N GLU A 151 26.04 0.46 -23.47
CA GLU A 151 27.13 -0.37 -22.97
C GLU A 151 26.88 -0.72 -21.51
N PHE A 152 27.31 -1.91 -21.07
CA PHE A 152 27.03 -2.40 -19.72
C PHE A 152 28.24 -3.07 -19.06
N SER A 153 28.32 -3.00 -17.73
CA SER A 153 29.50 -3.48 -16.97
C SER A 153 29.63 -5.00 -16.89
N SER A 154 28.52 -5.74 -16.89
CA SER A 154 28.53 -7.21 -16.81
C SER A 154 27.22 -7.80 -17.33
N LEU A 155 27.30 -8.96 -17.98
CA LEU A 155 26.15 -9.72 -18.48
C LEU A 155 25.42 -10.50 -17.36
N LYS A 156 26.12 -10.84 -16.27
CA LYS A 156 25.54 -11.56 -15.14
C LYS A 156 26.14 -11.11 -13.82
N LEU A 157 25.30 -10.90 -12.81
CA LEU A 157 25.69 -10.74 -11.40
C LEU A 157 25.04 -11.85 -10.56
N ASP A 158 25.85 -12.79 -10.08
CA ASP A 158 25.43 -13.81 -9.12
C ASP A 158 25.85 -13.36 -7.71
N LEU A 159 24.89 -12.91 -6.92
CA LEU A 159 25.06 -12.33 -5.59
C LEU A 159 24.48 -13.30 -4.57
N GLY A 160 25.33 -14.16 -4.01
CA GLY A 160 24.96 -15.08 -2.94
C GLY A 160 25.91 -14.93 -1.75
N GLY A 161 25.39 -15.15 -0.53
CA GLY A 161 26.16 -15.09 0.71
C GLY A 161 26.39 -13.66 1.21
N GLY A 162 25.44 -12.75 0.97
CA GLY A 162 25.51 -11.35 1.43
C GLY A 162 26.41 -10.44 0.58
N ARG A 163 26.87 -10.89 -0.60
CA ARG A 163 27.70 -10.11 -1.52
C ARG A 163 26.92 -8.92 -2.13
N SER A 164 27.66 -7.88 -2.51
CA SER A 164 27.16 -6.75 -3.28
C SER A 164 27.72 -6.75 -4.70
N GLY A 165 26.99 -6.14 -5.63
CA GLY A 165 27.43 -5.99 -7.02
C GLY A 165 26.83 -4.75 -7.69
N GLU A 166 27.55 -4.21 -8.67
CA GLU A 166 27.16 -3.01 -9.43
C GLU A 166 26.88 -3.37 -10.89
N LEU A 167 25.71 -2.96 -11.38
CA LEU A 167 25.37 -2.95 -12.80
C LEU A 167 25.36 -1.51 -13.30
N ARG A 168 26.20 -1.21 -14.28
CA ARG A 168 26.31 0.10 -14.90
C ARG A 168 25.87 0.04 -16.35
N PHE A 169 25.04 0.98 -16.77
CA PHE A 169 24.67 1.25 -18.15
C PHE A 169 25.20 2.62 -18.57
N GLN A 170 25.87 2.71 -19.71
CA GLN A 170 26.38 3.96 -20.28
C GLN A 170 26.01 4.09 -21.74
N TYR A 171 25.53 5.28 -22.12
CA TYR A 171 25.28 5.68 -23.48
C TYR A 171 25.79 7.10 -23.71
N ALA A 172 26.41 7.35 -24.85
CA ALA A 172 26.78 8.68 -25.33
C ALA A 172 26.73 8.74 -26.86
N ASP A 173 26.26 9.85 -27.42
CA ASP A 173 26.27 10.11 -28.87
C ASP A 173 27.06 11.38 -29.23
N ASP A 174 27.19 11.63 -30.52
CA ASP A 174 27.85 12.80 -31.11
C ASP A 174 27.04 14.10 -31.01
N LYS A 175 25.77 14.02 -30.58
CA LYS A 175 24.86 15.15 -30.39
C LYS A 175 24.91 15.71 -28.96
N GLY A 176 25.78 15.15 -28.12
CA GLY A 176 25.90 15.51 -26.71
C GLY A 176 24.81 14.91 -25.83
N THR A 177 24.13 13.85 -26.28
CA THR A 177 23.32 12.99 -25.42
C THR A 177 24.28 12.14 -24.60
N ARG A 178 24.06 12.08 -23.29
CA ARG A 178 24.73 11.10 -22.42
C ARG A 178 23.72 10.60 -21.40
N VAL A 179 23.71 9.30 -21.15
CA VAL A 179 22.90 8.71 -20.08
C VAL A 179 23.75 7.70 -19.34
N GLU A 180 23.75 7.81 -18.02
CA GLU A 180 24.39 6.84 -17.14
C GLU A 180 23.38 6.34 -16.12
N LYS A 181 23.30 5.02 -15.94
CA LYS A 181 22.55 4.37 -14.86
C LYS A 181 23.49 3.45 -14.09
N ILE A 182 23.55 3.61 -12.78
CA ILE A 182 24.37 2.79 -11.88
C ILE A 182 23.44 2.19 -10.83
N LEU A 183 23.44 0.87 -10.73
CA LEU A 183 22.54 0.10 -9.87
C LEU A 183 23.38 -0.76 -8.94
N THR A 184 23.23 -0.58 -7.63
CA THR A 184 24.03 -1.32 -6.63
C THR A 184 23.15 -2.24 -5.81
N PHE A 185 23.33 -3.54 -5.99
CA PHE A 185 22.55 -4.59 -5.35
C PHE A 185 23.29 -5.22 -4.18
N GLN A 186 22.55 -5.76 -3.22
CA GLN A 186 23.08 -6.56 -2.12
C GLN A 186 22.22 -7.81 -1.92
N ASP A 187 22.87 -8.96 -1.80
CA ASP A 187 22.20 -10.22 -1.49
C ASP A 187 21.49 -10.17 -0.12
N GLY A 188 20.34 -10.84 -0.01
CA GLY A 188 19.50 -10.82 1.18
C GLY A 188 18.67 -9.54 1.38
N LYS A 189 18.66 -8.60 0.43
CA LYS A 189 17.82 -7.40 0.44
C LYS A 189 16.93 -7.30 -0.80
N TYR A 190 15.77 -6.67 -0.65
CA TYR A 190 14.88 -6.31 -1.77
C TYR A 190 15.12 -4.89 -2.29
N ASP A 191 15.96 -4.12 -1.59
CA ASP A 191 16.35 -2.78 -1.98
C ASP A 191 17.74 -2.72 -2.64
N PHE A 192 17.90 -1.73 -3.51
CA PHE A 192 19.14 -1.42 -4.20
C PHE A 192 19.26 0.10 -4.41
N ASP A 193 20.50 0.57 -4.47
CA ASP A 193 20.78 1.99 -4.73
C ASP A 193 20.79 2.26 -6.24
N VAL A 194 20.35 3.45 -6.62
CA VAL A 194 20.20 3.87 -8.02
C VAL A 194 20.82 5.24 -8.19
N ILE A 195 21.66 5.39 -9.22
CA ILE A 195 22.15 6.68 -9.68
C ILE A 195 21.81 6.77 -11.15
N ILE A 196 21.08 7.81 -11.56
CA ILE A 196 20.76 8.07 -12.96
C ILE A 196 21.16 9.50 -13.27
N ASN A 197 21.93 9.67 -14.33
CA ASN A 197 22.32 10.97 -14.84
C ASN A 197 21.96 11.05 -16.32
N VAL A 198 21.36 12.17 -16.72
CA VAL A 198 20.91 12.41 -18.09
C VAL A 198 21.48 13.75 -18.53
N TRP A 199 22.15 13.77 -19.67
CA TRP A 199 22.60 14.96 -20.35
C TRP A 199 22.00 15.03 -21.75
N LYS A 200 21.65 16.25 -22.16
CA LYS A 200 21.13 16.57 -23.47
C LYS A 200 21.85 17.81 -23.98
N HIS A 201 22.43 17.72 -25.18
CA HIS A 201 23.30 18.77 -25.73
C HIS A 201 24.44 19.18 -24.75
N GLY A 202 25.05 18.20 -24.09
CA GLY A 202 26.14 18.41 -23.12
C GLY A 202 25.70 18.93 -21.75
N GLN A 203 24.44 19.35 -21.58
CA GLN A 203 23.94 19.88 -20.31
C GLN A 203 23.19 18.81 -19.52
N LYS A 204 23.47 18.72 -18.21
CA LYS A 204 22.73 17.82 -17.32
C LYS A 204 21.30 18.34 -17.15
N ILE A 205 20.32 17.46 -17.33
CA ILE A 205 18.89 17.81 -17.26
C ILE A 205 18.16 16.99 -16.19
N ASP A 206 17.01 17.49 -15.76
CA ASP A 206 16.08 16.75 -14.92
C ASP A 206 15.36 15.66 -15.74
N PHE A 207 14.97 14.59 -15.05
CA PHE A 207 14.26 13.46 -15.64
C PHE A 207 13.29 12.85 -14.62
N HIS A 208 12.34 12.08 -15.14
CA HIS A 208 11.48 11.21 -14.37
C HIS A 208 11.74 9.75 -14.75
N ALA A 209 12.06 8.91 -13.75
CA ALA A 209 12.04 7.47 -13.92
C ALA A 209 10.59 6.97 -13.88
N ILE A 210 10.28 5.94 -14.66
CA ILE A 210 8.95 5.34 -14.75
C ILE A 210 8.92 3.97 -14.09
N TRP A 211 7.84 3.68 -13.37
CA TRP A 211 7.41 2.33 -13.05
C TRP A 211 6.07 2.05 -13.72
N GLY A 212 5.94 0.86 -14.33
CA GLY A 212 4.71 0.37 -14.91
C GLY A 212 4.89 -0.17 -16.33
N PRO A 213 3.79 -0.58 -16.99
CA PRO A 213 2.41 -0.43 -16.53
C PRO A 213 2.03 -1.39 -15.39
N GLY A 214 1.45 -0.90 -14.29
CA GLY A 214 0.98 -1.76 -13.20
C GLY A 214 2.09 -2.41 -12.37
N ILE A 215 1.72 -3.42 -11.58
CA ILE A 215 2.63 -4.29 -10.82
C ILE A 215 2.18 -5.74 -10.89
N GLY A 216 3.06 -6.63 -11.34
CA GLY A 216 2.77 -8.04 -11.58
C GLY A 216 1.64 -8.30 -12.59
N ASN A 217 1.19 -9.55 -12.64
CA ASN A 217 0.26 -10.07 -13.63
C ASN A 217 -1.01 -10.63 -12.98
N PRO A 218 -1.85 -9.80 -12.34
CA PRO A 218 -3.02 -10.31 -11.65
C PRO A 218 -4.04 -10.84 -12.63
N THR A 219 -4.74 -11.91 -12.24
CA THR A 219 -5.82 -12.48 -13.05
C THR A 219 -7.07 -11.59 -13.00
N GLU A 220 -7.97 -11.75 -13.97
CA GLU A 220 -9.25 -11.03 -13.93
C GLU A 220 -10.04 -11.30 -12.63
N ALA A 221 -9.93 -12.52 -12.09
CA ALA A 221 -10.59 -12.89 -10.85
C ALA A 221 -10.03 -12.11 -9.67
N GLU A 222 -8.70 -11.92 -9.60
CA GLU A 222 -8.04 -11.09 -8.60
C GLU A 222 -8.44 -9.62 -8.73
N LEU A 223 -8.49 -9.09 -9.95
CA LEU A 223 -8.91 -7.71 -10.23
C LEU A 223 -10.38 -7.46 -9.85
N LYS A 224 -11.27 -8.45 -10.06
CA LYS A 224 -12.70 -8.37 -9.74
C LYS A 224 -13.03 -8.74 -8.29
N SER A 225 -12.06 -9.30 -7.55
CA SER A 225 -12.28 -9.75 -6.18
C SER A 225 -12.62 -8.58 -5.25
N ARG A 226 -13.64 -8.76 -4.40
CA ARG A 226 -13.98 -7.79 -3.34
C ARG A 226 -12.85 -7.60 -2.32
N PHE A 227 -11.95 -8.57 -2.22
CA PHE A 227 -10.73 -8.53 -1.41
C PHE A 227 -9.47 -8.29 -2.25
N GLY A 228 -9.60 -8.25 -3.58
CA GLY A 228 -8.59 -7.75 -4.50
C GLY A 228 -8.33 -6.31 -4.12
N GLY A 229 -7.25 -6.08 -3.39
CA GLY A 229 -7.03 -4.80 -2.78
C GLY A 229 -6.61 -3.78 -3.79
N ALA A 230 -6.61 -2.54 -3.34
CA ALA A 230 -6.48 -1.46 -4.26
C ALA A 230 -5.04 -1.35 -4.75
N ARG A 231 -4.86 -1.68 -6.02
CA ARG A 231 -3.66 -1.34 -6.79
C ARG A 231 -3.63 0.16 -7.03
N GLY A 232 -2.42 0.72 -7.10
CA GLY A 232 -2.22 2.13 -7.43
C GLY A 232 -0.97 2.68 -6.78
N VAL A 233 -1.00 3.98 -6.49
CA VAL A 233 0.15 4.73 -6.00
C VAL A 233 -0.05 5.22 -4.58
N ALA A 234 0.99 5.05 -3.76
CA ALA A 234 1.11 5.66 -2.45
C ALA A 234 2.27 6.65 -2.46
N VAL A 235 2.03 7.86 -1.98
CA VAL A 235 3.06 8.90 -1.86
C VAL A 235 3.17 9.35 -0.41
N PHE A 236 4.40 9.53 0.04
CA PHE A 236 4.69 10.05 1.36
C PHE A 236 5.40 11.39 1.25
N PRO A 237 4.72 12.50 1.60
CA PRO A 237 5.34 13.82 1.65
C PRO A 237 6.28 13.94 2.87
N PRO A 238 7.18 14.94 2.90
CA PRO A 238 8.09 15.19 4.00
C PRO A 238 7.33 15.53 5.28
N PRO A 239 7.99 15.40 6.46
CA PRO A 239 7.37 15.46 7.78
C PRO A 239 6.49 16.70 8.05
N ALA A 240 6.70 17.80 7.34
CA ALA A 240 5.92 19.03 7.44
C ALA A 240 4.46 18.91 6.95
N ARG A 241 4.10 17.86 6.19
CA ARG A 241 2.71 17.54 5.81
C ARG A 241 2.36 16.11 6.23
N PRO A 242 1.64 15.89 7.34
CA PRO A 242 1.53 14.57 7.96
C PRO A 242 0.51 13.61 7.31
N LYS A 243 -0.19 14.00 6.23
CA LYS A 243 -1.16 13.12 5.57
C LYS A 243 -0.53 12.46 4.35
N LYS A 244 -0.41 11.14 4.44
CA LYS A 244 -0.12 10.25 3.31
C LYS A 244 -1.22 10.38 2.27
N ASP A 245 -0.83 10.58 1.02
CA ASP A 245 -1.75 10.53 -0.11
C ASP A 245 -1.66 9.17 -0.79
N ARG A 246 -2.82 8.62 -1.12
CA ARG A 246 -2.97 7.32 -1.78
C ARG A 246 -4.02 7.44 -2.86
N LEU A 247 -3.64 7.06 -4.07
CA LEU A 247 -4.53 6.99 -5.22
C LEU A 247 -4.64 5.54 -5.66
N GLU A 248 -5.88 5.07 -5.76
CA GLU A 248 -6.17 3.73 -6.26
C GLU A 248 -6.46 3.84 -7.77
N GLU A 249 -6.02 2.87 -8.58
CA GLU A 249 -6.30 2.81 -10.02
C GLU A 249 -7.80 3.03 -10.31
N ARG A 250 -8.66 2.32 -9.57
CA ARG A 250 -10.14 2.42 -9.68
C ARG A 250 -10.73 3.77 -9.28
N LYS A 251 -9.99 4.61 -8.56
CA LYS A 251 -10.38 5.97 -8.15
C LYS A 251 -9.75 7.04 -9.03
N PHE A 252 -8.98 6.65 -10.04
CA PHE A 252 -8.38 7.58 -10.97
C PHE A 252 -9.47 8.28 -11.76
N MET A 253 -9.52 9.61 -11.67
CA MET A 253 -10.44 10.43 -12.46
C MET A 253 -9.74 10.87 -13.75
N PRO A 254 -10.26 10.54 -14.95
CA PRO A 254 -9.70 11.02 -16.21
C PRO A 254 -9.71 12.55 -16.24
N ILE A 255 -8.63 13.15 -16.73
CA ILE A 255 -8.57 14.60 -16.96
C ILE A 255 -9.54 14.92 -18.11
N LYS A 256 -10.76 15.40 -17.79
CA LYS A 256 -11.65 15.97 -18.82
C LYS A 256 -11.09 17.33 -19.26
N GLN A 257 -11.09 17.56 -20.57
CA GLN A 257 -10.48 18.71 -21.28
C GLN A 257 -10.78 20.12 -20.69
N TRP A 258 -11.85 20.28 -19.90
CA TRP A 258 -12.30 21.56 -19.31
C TRP A 258 -11.94 21.73 -17.82
N GLN A 259 -11.24 20.78 -17.18
CA GLN A 259 -10.89 20.81 -15.73
C GLN A 259 -9.38 20.87 -15.47
N ASN A 260 -8.61 21.42 -16.41
CA ASN A 260 -7.14 21.34 -16.47
C ASN A 260 -6.38 21.94 -15.28
N LEU A 261 -7.01 22.74 -14.39
CA LEU A 261 -6.34 23.33 -13.23
C LEU A 261 -6.58 22.58 -11.90
N ILE A 262 -7.66 21.80 -11.79
CA ILE A 262 -8.00 21.07 -10.54
C ILE A 262 -7.50 19.62 -10.61
N ALA A 263 -7.59 18.97 -11.79
CA ALA A 263 -7.14 17.60 -11.97
C ALA A 263 -5.61 17.44 -11.99
N LYS A 264 -4.87 18.43 -12.53
CA LYS A 264 -3.39 18.44 -12.53
C LYS A 264 -2.81 18.47 -11.11
N LYS A 265 -3.52 19.10 -10.15
CA LYS A 265 -3.12 19.11 -8.73
C LYS A 265 -3.37 17.81 -7.98
N GLN A 266 -4.13 16.87 -8.54
CA GLN A 266 -4.58 15.68 -7.81
C GLN A 266 -3.73 14.43 -8.08
N ASN A 267 -3.06 14.38 -9.23
CA ASN A 267 -2.20 13.25 -9.63
C ASN A 267 -0.70 13.58 -9.57
N ASP A 268 -0.34 14.86 -9.50
CA ASP A 268 1.03 15.33 -9.31
C ASP A 268 1.29 15.63 -7.83
N PHE A 269 2.36 15.04 -7.32
CA PHE A 269 2.84 15.19 -5.96
C PHE A 269 4.19 15.88 -5.98
N TYR A 270 4.36 16.87 -5.11
CA TYR A 270 5.59 17.67 -4.99
C TYR A 270 6.17 17.53 -3.60
N PHE A 271 7.48 17.68 -3.50
CA PHE A 271 8.24 17.42 -2.29
C PHE A 271 7.93 16.00 -1.81
N VAL A 272 8.36 15.00 -2.55
CA VAL A 272 8.06 13.60 -2.24
C VAL A 272 9.27 12.99 -1.51
N GLN A 273 9.07 12.38 -0.35
CA GLN A 273 10.13 11.61 0.29
C GLN A 273 10.26 10.24 -0.37
N TRP A 274 9.12 9.58 -0.62
CA TRP A 274 9.07 8.40 -1.46
C TRP A 274 7.72 8.28 -2.16
N ALA A 275 7.73 7.66 -3.33
CA ALA A 275 6.55 7.24 -4.06
C ALA A 275 6.60 5.73 -4.28
N ALA A 276 5.46 5.07 -4.28
CA ALA A 276 5.41 3.63 -4.44
C ALA A 276 4.23 3.22 -5.31
N TYR A 277 4.45 2.28 -6.22
CA TYR A 277 3.39 1.51 -6.83
C TYR A 277 3.14 0.28 -5.94
N GLU A 278 1.89 0.02 -5.57
CA GLU A 278 1.55 -1.05 -4.64
C GLU A 278 0.31 -1.81 -5.08
N ASP A 279 0.23 -3.08 -4.68
CA ASP A 279 -1.01 -3.85 -4.62
C ASP A 279 -1.34 -4.21 -3.16
N ASN A 280 -1.97 -5.36 -2.90
CA ASN A 280 -2.20 -5.87 -1.55
C ASN A 280 -0.97 -6.37 -0.80
N TYR A 281 -0.05 -7.01 -1.50
CA TYR A 281 1.02 -7.82 -0.93
C TYR A 281 2.41 -7.35 -1.31
N PHE A 282 2.56 -6.65 -2.43
CA PHE A 282 3.83 -6.25 -3.03
C PHE A 282 3.86 -4.75 -3.32
N THR A 283 5.06 -4.23 -3.51
CA THR A 283 5.31 -2.84 -3.85
C THR A 283 6.62 -2.65 -4.58
N ALA A 284 6.64 -1.66 -5.48
CA ALA A 284 7.84 -1.01 -5.97
C ALA A 284 7.88 0.41 -5.38
N LEU A 285 8.73 0.64 -4.38
CA LEU A 285 8.90 1.91 -3.69
C LEU A 285 10.20 2.57 -4.13
N PHE A 286 10.13 3.87 -4.36
CA PHE A 286 11.22 4.72 -4.83
C PHE A 286 11.44 5.83 -3.82
N LEU A 287 12.61 5.82 -3.20
CA LEU A 287 13.07 6.87 -2.30
C LEU A 287 13.70 7.99 -3.12
N THR A 288 13.28 9.22 -2.82
CA THR A 288 13.62 10.42 -3.59
C THR A 288 14.16 11.51 -2.66
N SER A 289 14.86 12.49 -3.23
CA SER A 289 15.39 13.64 -2.47
C SER A 289 14.29 14.70 -2.25
N PRO A 290 13.74 14.85 -1.03
CA PRO A 290 12.46 15.54 -0.81
C PRO A 290 12.44 17.03 -1.16
N GLU A 291 13.59 17.68 -1.28
CA GLU A 291 13.67 19.13 -1.54
C GLU A 291 13.20 19.52 -2.95
N LYS A 292 13.41 18.64 -3.94
CA LYS A 292 13.03 18.86 -5.36
C LYS A 292 12.26 17.69 -5.99
N ALA A 293 12.01 16.63 -5.22
CA ALA A 293 11.36 15.43 -5.75
C ALA A 293 9.88 15.67 -6.05
N SER A 294 9.45 15.12 -7.17
CA SER A 294 8.06 15.05 -7.59
C SER A 294 7.72 13.64 -8.04
N ALA A 295 6.46 13.26 -7.90
CA ALA A 295 5.94 12.01 -8.39
C ALA A 295 4.57 12.25 -9.03
N SER A 296 4.25 11.53 -10.09
CA SER A 296 2.96 11.66 -10.75
C SER A 296 2.38 10.29 -11.08
N PHE A 297 1.06 10.18 -10.98
CA PHE A 297 0.33 8.98 -11.36
C PHE A 297 -0.39 9.22 -12.69
N HIS A 298 -0.02 8.44 -13.70
CA HIS A 298 -0.55 8.57 -15.06
C HIS A 298 -1.48 7.43 -15.41
N ARG A 299 -2.48 7.74 -16.24
CA ARG A 299 -3.38 6.77 -16.88
C ARG A 299 -3.31 6.99 -18.38
N GLU A 300 -2.93 5.96 -19.12
CA GLU A 300 -2.77 5.99 -20.58
C GLU A 300 -3.54 4.83 -21.23
N GLY A 301 -3.75 4.89 -22.54
CA GLY A 301 -4.43 3.84 -23.31
C GLY A 301 -5.97 3.90 -23.31
N PRO A 302 -6.63 2.84 -23.80
CA PRO A 302 -8.07 2.82 -24.04
C PRO A 302 -8.88 2.87 -22.73
N GLU A 303 -10.13 3.36 -22.81
CA GLU A 303 -10.97 3.50 -21.62
C GLU A 303 -11.31 2.18 -20.94
N GLU A 304 -11.52 1.12 -21.73
CA GLU A 304 -11.91 -0.21 -21.24
C GLU A 304 -10.79 -0.93 -20.49
N ASN A 305 -9.54 -0.75 -20.92
CA ASN A 305 -8.39 -1.42 -20.34
C ASN A 305 -7.17 -0.49 -20.24
N PRO A 306 -7.23 0.53 -19.37
CA PRO A 306 -6.18 1.52 -19.25
C PRO A 306 -4.89 0.92 -18.66
N TYR A 307 -3.79 1.60 -18.94
CA TYR A 307 -2.48 1.38 -18.34
C TYR A 307 -2.19 2.47 -17.32
N PHE A 308 -1.51 2.11 -16.24
CA PHE A 308 -1.23 3.01 -15.12
C PHE A 308 0.26 3.03 -14.81
N PHE A 309 0.82 4.23 -14.68
CA PHE A 309 2.26 4.44 -14.50
C PHE A 309 2.52 5.36 -13.32
N LEU A 310 3.57 5.05 -12.56
CA LEU A 310 4.17 5.98 -11.61
C LEU A 310 5.39 6.62 -12.27
N SER A 311 5.45 7.94 -12.34
CA SER A 311 6.66 8.67 -12.70
C SER A 311 7.24 9.36 -11.47
N MET A 312 8.55 9.40 -11.29
CA MET A 312 9.18 10.09 -10.16
C MET A 312 10.53 10.69 -10.54
N SER A 313 10.83 11.86 -10.00
CA SER A 313 12.11 12.51 -10.25
C SER A 313 13.20 11.97 -9.32
N SER A 314 14.38 11.74 -9.91
CA SER A 314 15.64 11.41 -9.21
C SER A 314 15.52 10.40 -8.06
N PRO A 315 15.01 9.17 -8.31
CA PRO A 315 15.07 8.12 -7.30
C PRO A 315 16.54 7.76 -7.03
N HIS A 316 16.92 7.66 -5.76
CA HIS A 316 18.28 7.30 -5.37
C HIS A 316 18.37 5.92 -4.67
N LYS A 317 17.22 5.38 -4.26
CA LYS A 317 17.11 4.04 -3.68
C LYS A 317 15.75 3.44 -4.00
N VAL A 318 15.71 2.16 -4.34
CA VAL A 318 14.48 1.49 -4.77
C VAL A 318 14.31 0.20 -3.98
N TYR A 319 13.07 -0.10 -3.57
CA TYR A 319 12.65 -1.36 -2.96
C TYR A 319 11.62 -2.03 -3.85
N ILE A 320 11.85 -3.29 -4.26
CA ILE A 320 10.89 -4.04 -5.07
C ILE A 320 10.68 -5.41 -4.41
N GLY A 321 9.52 -5.60 -3.79
CA GLY A 321 9.30 -6.82 -3.02
C GLY A 321 8.02 -6.85 -2.19
N PRO A 322 7.92 -7.82 -1.25
CA PRO A 322 6.75 -8.00 -0.41
C PRO A 322 6.60 -6.87 0.60
N LYS A 323 5.37 -6.55 0.99
CA LYS A 323 5.06 -5.60 2.05
C LYS A 323 5.11 -6.29 3.42
N ASP A 324 6.24 -6.91 3.73
CA ASP A 324 6.51 -7.45 5.07
C ASP A 324 6.88 -6.32 6.05
N PHE A 325 6.47 -6.49 7.30
CA PHE A 325 6.68 -5.50 8.34
C PHE A 325 8.16 -5.32 8.70
N ASP A 326 8.94 -6.40 8.77
CA ASP A 326 10.34 -6.33 9.20
C ASP A 326 11.19 -5.73 8.09
N THR A 327 11.01 -6.19 6.84
CA THR A 327 11.75 -5.68 5.68
C THR A 327 11.49 -4.19 5.42
N LEU A 328 10.23 -3.75 5.46
CA LEU A 328 9.88 -2.34 5.29
C LEU A 328 10.27 -1.47 6.50
N SER A 329 10.41 -2.06 7.69
CA SER A 329 10.92 -1.34 8.86
C SER A 329 12.44 -1.17 8.77
N GLU A 330 13.16 -2.18 8.29
CA GLU A 330 14.60 -2.13 8.03
C GLU A 330 14.94 -1.15 6.90
N PHE A 331 14.14 -1.11 5.83
CA PHE A 331 14.28 -0.11 4.78
C PHE A 331 14.21 1.32 5.31
N GLY A 332 13.40 1.55 6.35
CA GLY A 332 13.31 2.84 7.02
C GLY A 332 12.37 3.83 6.31
N TYR A 333 12.63 5.14 6.49
CA TYR A 333 11.89 6.25 5.82
C TYR A 333 10.36 6.23 5.98
N GLY A 334 9.85 5.56 7.01
CA GLY A 334 8.42 5.38 7.21
C GLY A 334 7.75 4.42 6.21
N ALA A 335 8.52 3.63 5.45
CA ALA A 335 8.01 2.70 4.44
C ALA A 335 7.04 1.66 5.02
N LYS A 336 7.17 1.28 6.31
CA LYS A 336 6.18 0.44 7.02
C LYS A 336 4.73 0.97 6.94
N LYS A 337 4.52 2.27 6.70
CA LYS A 337 3.20 2.88 6.49
C LYS A 337 2.55 2.45 5.16
N LEU A 338 3.27 1.75 4.27
CA LEU A 338 2.70 1.06 3.12
C LEU A 338 1.78 -0.10 3.52
N ILE A 339 1.97 -0.70 4.69
CA ILE A 339 1.10 -1.79 5.13
C ILE A 339 -0.27 -1.22 5.53
N ARG A 340 -1.34 -1.80 4.97
CA ARG A 340 -2.74 -1.40 5.22
C ARG A 340 -3.29 -2.17 6.42
N PHE A 341 -3.02 -1.70 7.63
CA PHE A 341 -3.55 -2.34 8.83
C PHE A 341 -5.03 -2.06 9.13
N GLY A 342 -5.65 -1.12 8.40
CA GLY A 342 -7.06 -0.75 8.57
C GLY A 342 -7.35 0.07 9.83
N PHE A 343 -8.64 0.14 10.20
CA PHE A 343 -9.13 0.95 11.34
C PHE A 343 -8.47 0.55 12.67
N PHE A 344 -8.15 -0.72 12.85
CA PHE A 344 -7.54 -1.26 14.08
C PHE A 344 -6.02 -1.34 14.00
N GLY A 345 -5.37 -0.40 13.29
CA GLY A 345 -3.97 -0.54 12.90
C GLY A 345 -2.99 -0.80 14.05
N VAL A 346 -3.16 -0.10 15.17
CA VAL A 346 -2.35 -0.29 16.38
C VAL A 346 -2.51 -1.71 16.95
N ILE A 347 -3.74 -2.23 16.98
CA ILE A 347 -4.03 -3.58 17.46
C ILE A 347 -3.43 -4.61 16.51
N SER A 348 -3.59 -4.41 15.20
CA SER A 348 -3.02 -5.29 14.17
C SER A 348 -1.49 -5.38 14.26
N GLU A 349 -0.80 -4.26 14.52
CA GLU A 349 0.66 -4.25 14.70
C GLU A 349 1.08 -5.04 15.96
N ILE A 350 0.36 -4.87 17.08
CA ILE A 350 0.61 -5.64 18.31
C ILE A 350 0.40 -7.15 18.07
N LEU A 351 -0.71 -7.51 17.41
CA LEU A 351 -1.03 -8.90 17.09
C LEU A 351 0.00 -9.52 16.15
N LEU A 352 0.48 -8.77 15.14
CA LEU A 352 1.50 -9.23 14.21
C LEU A 352 2.81 -9.52 14.95
N ARG A 353 3.25 -8.60 15.82
CA ARG A 353 4.47 -8.79 16.64
C ARG A 353 4.35 -9.98 17.58
N ALA A 354 3.19 -10.15 18.22
CA ALA A 354 2.90 -11.32 19.06
C ALA A 354 2.96 -12.62 18.25
N GLY A 355 2.30 -12.66 17.08
CA GLY A 355 2.31 -13.80 16.18
C GLY A 355 3.71 -14.16 15.67
N LYS A 356 4.52 -13.16 15.29
CA LYS A 356 5.93 -13.37 14.90
C LYS A 356 6.76 -13.91 16.07
N SER A 357 6.55 -13.42 17.29
CA SER A 357 7.26 -13.90 18.49
C SER A 357 6.93 -15.36 18.79
N ILE A 358 5.68 -15.76 18.64
CA ILE A 358 5.26 -17.17 18.78
C ILE A 358 5.89 -18.02 17.66
N HIS A 359 5.93 -17.51 16.43
CA HIS A 359 6.51 -18.24 15.29
C HIS A 359 8.02 -18.49 15.45
N LYS A 360 8.74 -17.59 16.13
CA LYS A 360 10.16 -17.81 16.47
C LYS A 360 10.38 -19.01 17.39
N LEU A 361 9.42 -19.29 18.28
CA LEU A 361 9.47 -20.44 19.20
C LEU A 361 8.92 -21.71 18.53
N ILE A 362 7.85 -21.58 17.76
CA ILE A 362 7.16 -22.69 17.09
C ILE A 362 6.97 -22.31 15.62
N PRO A 363 7.79 -22.85 14.70
CA PRO A 363 7.74 -22.55 13.26
C PRO A 363 6.56 -23.26 12.57
N ASN A 364 5.36 -23.18 13.16
CA ASN A 364 4.12 -23.64 12.58
C ASN A 364 3.06 -22.55 12.75
N ARG A 365 2.68 -21.92 11.63
CA ARG A 365 1.72 -20.82 11.58
C ARG A 365 0.36 -21.19 12.18
N GLY A 366 -0.12 -22.43 11.96
CA GLY A 366 -1.40 -22.90 12.48
C GLY A 366 -1.43 -23.00 14.01
N ILE A 367 -0.39 -23.61 14.59
CA ILE A 367 -0.23 -23.70 16.06
C ILE A 367 -0.03 -22.29 16.64
N GLY A 368 0.71 -21.44 15.95
CA GLY A 368 0.89 -20.04 16.35
C GLY A 368 -0.44 -19.29 16.51
N ILE A 369 -1.39 -19.49 15.59
CA ILE A 369 -2.73 -18.90 15.67
C ILE A 369 -3.51 -19.46 16.89
N ILE A 370 -3.42 -20.76 17.16
CA ILE A 370 -4.09 -21.38 18.32
C ILE A 370 -3.57 -20.75 19.62
N ILE A 371 -2.25 -20.63 19.77
CA ILE A 371 -1.61 -20.02 20.94
C ILE A 371 -2.01 -18.55 21.06
N LEU A 372 -1.95 -17.80 19.96
CA LEU A 372 -2.36 -16.39 19.95
C LEU A 372 -3.81 -16.22 20.39
N THR A 373 -4.70 -17.09 19.90
CA THR A 373 -6.12 -17.09 20.28
C THR A 373 -6.30 -17.38 21.77
N PHE A 374 -5.52 -18.31 22.34
CA PHE A 374 -5.56 -18.63 23.76
C PHE A 374 -5.06 -17.45 24.62
N LEU A 375 -3.98 -16.80 24.22
CA LEU A 375 -3.46 -15.60 24.89
C LEU A 375 -4.48 -14.46 24.89
N ILE A 376 -5.12 -14.20 23.75
CA ILE A 376 -6.20 -13.21 23.64
C ILE A 376 -7.32 -13.59 24.62
N LYS A 377 -7.78 -14.84 24.64
CA LYS A 377 -8.82 -15.29 25.58
C LYS A 377 -8.44 -15.10 27.05
N ILE A 378 -7.18 -15.31 27.43
CA ILE A 378 -6.70 -15.05 28.80
C ILE A 378 -6.79 -13.57 29.12
N VAL A 379 -6.28 -12.70 28.24
CA VAL A 379 -6.31 -11.25 28.43
C VAL A 379 -7.74 -10.72 28.55
N PHE A 380 -8.65 -11.24 27.73
CA PHE A 380 -10.07 -10.86 27.75
C PHE A 380 -10.93 -11.72 28.71
N PHE A 381 -10.33 -12.64 29.47
CA PHE A 381 -11.05 -13.49 30.43
C PHE A 381 -11.81 -12.69 31.50
N PRO A 382 -11.22 -11.68 32.19
CA PRO A 382 -11.95 -10.92 33.20
C PRO A 382 -13.18 -10.20 32.61
N LEU A 383 -13.02 -9.63 31.41
CA LEU A 383 -14.12 -9.00 30.69
C LEU A 383 -15.20 -10.03 30.33
N THR A 384 -14.81 -11.17 29.77
CA THR A 384 -15.73 -12.25 29.39
C THR A 384 -16.48 -12.79 30.62
N TYR A 385 -15.78 -12.99 31.73
CA TYR A 385 -16.34 -13.45 33.00
C TYR A 385 -17.38 -12.46 33.55
N SER A 386 -17.07 -11.16 33.56
CA SER A 386 -18.04 -10.14 33.97
C SER A 386 -19.28 -10.12 33.07
N GLY A 387 -19.10 -10.29 31.75
CA GLY A 387 -20.19 -10.39 30.79
C GLY A 387 -21.08 -11.62 31.05
N MET A 388 -20.47 -12.78 31.29
CA MET A 388 -21.19 -14.01 31.64
C MET A 388 -22.00 -13.85 32.94
N ARG A 389 -21.42 -13.23 33.98
CA ARG A 389 -22.12 -12.95 35.23
C ARG A 389 -23.35 -12.06 35.01
N SER A 390 -23.20 -11.00 34.21
CA SER A 390 -24.32 -10.11 33.85
C SER A 390 -25.41 -10.84 33.07
N MET A 391 -25.03 -11.69 32.10
CA MET A 391 -26.00 -12.51 31.36
C MET A 391 -26.73 -13.50 32.26
N SER A 392 -26.05 -14.10 33.24
CA SER A 392 -26.70 -15.00 34.21
C SER A 392 -27.76 -14.26 35.03
N LYS A 393 -27.44 -13.09 35.58
CA LYS A 393 -28.41 -12.24 36.30
C LYS A 393 -29.58 -11.83 35.40
N MET A 394 -29.33 -11.50 34.13
CA MET A 394 -30.39 -11.20 33.17
C MET A 394 -31.31 -12.41 32.95
N GLN A 395 -30.77 -13.63 32.86
CA GLN A 395 -31.55 -14.87 32.72
C GLN A 395 -32.50 -15.08 33.90
N GLU A 396 -32.05 -14.81 35.13
CA GLU A 396 -32.87 -14.89 36.34
C GLU A 396 -34.01 -13.86 36.36
N LEU A 397 -33.80 -12.69 35.76
CA LEU A 397 -34.81 -11.64 35.66
C LEU A 397 -35.79 -11.83 34.48
N GLN A 398 -35.47 -12.67 33.49
CA GLN A 398 -36.37 -12.98 32.38
C GLN A 398 -37.81 -13.36 32.78
N PRO A 399 -38.06 -14.25 33.77
CA PRO A 399 -39.42 -14.55 34.21
C PRO A 399 -40.16 -13.31 34.76
N LYS A 400 -39.45 -12.44 35.50
CA LYS A 400 -40.02 -11.19 36.02
C LYS A 400 -40.32 -10.18 34.91
N ILE A 401 -39.44 -10.07 33.91
CA ILE A 401 -39.65 -9.27 32.70
C ILE A 401 -40.86 -9.79 31.91
N LYS A 402 -41.03 -11.12 31.79
CA LYS A 402 -42.19 -11.73 31.14
C LYS A 402 -43.49 -11.47 31.92
N ALA A 403 -43.46 -11.57 33.25
CA ALA A 403 -44.60 -11.24 34.10
C ALA A 403 -44.98 -9.76 34.00
N LEU A 404 -43.98 -8.86 33.97
CA LEU A 404 -44.17 -7.43 33.78
C LEU A 404 -44.83 -7.11 32.42
N LYS A 405 -44.33 -7.72 31.34
CA LYS A 405 -44.95 -7.62 30.00
C LYS A 405 -46.39 -8.15 29.97
N ALA A 406 -46.69 -9.21 30.74
CA ALA A 406 -48.03 -9.76 30.86
C ALA A 406 -48.99 -8.89 31.69
N LYS A 407 -48.47 -8.13 32.67
CA LYS A 407 -49.21 -7.12 33.44
C LYS A 407 -49.61 -5.91 32.58
N TYR A 408 -48.75 -5.54 31.63
CA TYR A 408 -48.93 -4.38 30.74
C TYR A 408 -49.33 -4.77 29.30
N LYS A 409 -50.28 -5.71 29.13
CA LYS A 409 -50.74 -6.20 27.81
C LYS A 409 -51.28 -5.11 26.86
N LYS A 410 -51.82 -4.00 27.38
CA LYS A 410 -52.35 -2.87 26.59
C LYS A 410 -51.30 -1.78 26.29
N ALA A 411 -50.05 -1.95 26.72
CA ALA A 411 -48.97 -0.98 26.49
C ALA A 411 -48.61 -0.74 25.01
N LYS A 412 -49.09 -1.58 24.08
CA LYS A 412 -48.99 -1.32 22.64
C LYS A 412 -49.94 -0.20 22.16
N GLN A 413 -51.05 0.04 22.86
CA GLN A 413 -52.08 1.02 22.49
C GLN A 413 -52.11 2.25 23.41
N ASP A 414 -51.64 2.11 24.66
CA ASP A 414 -51.63 3.19 25.66
C ASP A 414 -50.19 3.67 25.96
N ILE A 415 -49.93 4.94 25.64
CA ILE A 415 -48.62 5.62 25.84
C ILE A 415 -48.26 5.70 27.33
N GLY A 416 -49.23 5.89 28.22
CA GLY A 416 -49.02 5.96 29.67
C GLY A 416 -48.62 4.62 30.27
N GLN A 417 -49.23 3.52 29.81
CA GLN A 417 -48.83 2.17 30.22
C GLN A 417 -47.46 1.77 29.65
N ARG A 418 -47.11 2.22 28.44
CA ARG A 418 -45.78 1.99 27.87
C ARG A 418 -44.67 2.65 28.67
N ARG A 419 -44.89 3.90 29.12
CA ARG A 419 -43.94 4.62 29.98
C ARG A 419 -43.73 3.90 31.31
N LYS A 420 -44.80 3.54 32.00
CA LYS A 420 -44.72 2.79 33.28
C LYS A 420 -44.05 1.42 33.12
N MET A 421 -44.34 0.69 32.04
CA MET A 421 -43.68 -0.58 31.73
C MET A 421 -42.18 -0.38 31.48
N ASN A 422 -41.78 0.67 30.74
CA ASN A 422 -40.37 0.97 30.49
C ASN A 422 -39.64 1.37 31.78
N GLU A 423 -40.26 2.19 32.64
CA GLU A 423 -39.72 2.57 33.95
C GLU A 423 -39.53 1.37 34.87
N GLU A 424 -40.54 0.49 34.99
CA GLU A 424 -40.45 -0.74 35.78
C GLU A 424 -39.41 -1.71 35.19
N THR A 425 -39.28 -1.76 33.86
CA THR A 425 -38.26 -2.58 33.19
C THR A 425 -36.85 -2.04 33.48
N MET A 426 -36.63 -0.74 33.38
CA MET A 426 -35.34 -0.12 33.69
C MET A 426 -34.96 -0.27 35.16
N LYS A 427 -35.94 -0.14 36.08
CA LYS A 427 -35.74 -0.37 37.52
C LYS A 427 -35.43 -1.83 37.84
N LEU A 428 -35.99 -2.77 37.07
CA LEU A 428 -35.67 -4.19 37.20
C LEU A 428 -34.28 -4.50 36.63
N LEU A 429 -33.89 -3.87 35.53
CA LEU A 429 -32.57 -4.02 34.89
C LEU A 429 -31.43 -3.34 35.69
N SER A 430 -31.71 -2.28 36.44
CA SER A 430 -30.70 -1.61 37.27
C SER A 430 -30.21 -2.50 38.43
N LEU A 431 -31.03 -3.45 38.89
CA LEU A 431 -30.65 -4.47 39.88
C LEU A 431 -29.56 -5.44 39.38
N ILE A 432 -29.22 -5.43 38.09
CA ILE A 432 -28.15 -6.26 37.51
C ILE A 432 -26.76 -5.66 37.80
N HIS A 433 -26.68 -4.33 37.93
CA HIS A 433 -25.42 -3.57 38.07
C HIS A 433 -24.95 -3.42 39.53
N ILE A 434 -25.79 -3.85 40.49
CA ILE A 434 -25.44 -4.08 41.90
C ILE A 434 -25.07 -5.55 42.03
#